data_AF-A0A6I5CD31-F1
#
_entry.id   AF-A0A6I5CD31-F1
#
_cell.length_a   1.000
_cell.length_b   1.000
_cell.length_c   1.000
_cell.angle_alpha   90.00
_cell.angle_beta   90.00
_cell.angle_gamma   90.00
#
_symmetry.space_group_name_H-M   'P 1'
#
loop_
_entity.id
_entity.type
_entity.pdbx_description
1 polymer ?
#
loop_
_entity_poly.entity_id
_entity_poly.type
_entity_poly.pdbx_seq_one_letter_code
_entity_poly.pdbx_strand_id
1 'polypeptide(L)'
;LPGRRVSVPPVCAPRFAPEVGTWALPLPTLDPQIVLRSARTLERYGPDFRYRHYAAVRHLPVALGGVAAVTTLTAAVQLPPARRWLSGRISPGQGPSPERRARSWFSVRFVGEGGGRRVRTEVAGGDPGYDETAKMFAESALSLALDDLPDTAGQVTTAVAMGDALVGRLRAAGIAFRTMTTDR
;
A
#
# COMPACT_ATOMS: atom_id res chain seq x y z
N LEU A 1 12.99 -11.83 -19.23
CA LEU A 1 13.99 -11.03 -19.99
C LEU A 1 15.36 -11.18 -19.32
N PRO A 2 16.36 -11.76 -20.01
CA PRO A 2 17.70 -11.92 -19.47
C PRO A 2 18.28 -10.55 -19.04
N GLY A 3 18.91 -10.49 -17.86
CA GLY A 3 19.68 -9.32 -17.42
C GLY A 3 18.94 -8.22 -16.62
N ARG A 4 17.62 -8.33 -16.37
CA ARG A 4 16.93 -7.34 -15.52
C ARG A 4 17.26 -7.53 -14.04
N ARG A 5 17.60 -6.43 -13.36
CA ARG A 5 17.81 -6.40 -11.91
C ARG A 5 16.57 -5.82 -11.23
N VAL A 6 15.91 -6.63 -10.42
CA VAL A 6 14.73 -6.23 -9.65
C VAL A 6 14.96 -6.59 -8.19
N SER A 7 15.09 -5.59 -7.32
CA SER A 7 15.49 -5.81 -5.93
C SER A 7 14.76 -4.90 -4.94
N VAL A 8 14.67 -5.40 -3.71
CA VAL A 8 14.37 -4.59 -2.53
C VAL A 8 15.73 -4.22 -1.92
N PRO A 9 16.11 -2.92 -1.90
CA PRO A 9 17.29 -2.49 -1.16
C PRO A 9 17.18 -2.89 0.32
N PRO A 10 18.31 -3.07 1.04
CA PRO A 10 18.29 -3.42 2.46
C PRO A 10 17.35 -2.52 3.26
N VAL A 11 16.65 -3.12 4.23
CA VAL A 11 15.78 -2.37 5.14
C VAL A 11 16.63 -1.40 5.92
N CYS A 12 16.46 -0.11 5.65
CA CYS A 12 17.15 0.95 6.39
C CYS A 12 16.46 1.18 7.74
N ALA A 13 17.24 1.58 8.74
CA ALA A 13 16.70 2.15 9.98
C ALA A 13 15.73 3.31 9.69
N PRO A 14 14.82 3.65 10.64
CA PRO A 14 13.97 4.82 10.50
C PRO A 14 14.75 6.04 10.05
N ARG A 15 14.31 6.67 8.96
CA ARG A 15 14.98 7.85 8.39
C ARG A 15 13.99 8.96 8.10
N PHE A 16 14.42 10.20 8.21
CA PHE A 16 13.63 11.32 7.70
C PHE A 16 13.66 11.33 6.16
N ALA A 17 12.50 11.43 5.54
CA ALA A 17 12.32 11.49 4.09
C ALA A 17 11.92 12.92 3.69
N PRO A 18 12.89 13.81 3.39
CA PRO A 18 12.61 15.21 3.03
C PRO A 18 11.71 15.33 1.80
N GLU A 19 11.76 14.35 0.89
CA GLU A 19 10.91 14.26 -0.30
C GLU A 19 9.40 14.23 0.00
N VAL A 20 9.01 13.81 1.21
CA VAL A 20 7.60 13.72 1.66
C VAL A 20 7.34 14.40 3.01
N GLY A 21 8.37 14.98 3.63
CA GLY A 21 8.29 15.73 4.89
C GLY A 21 7.91 14.86 6.10
N THR A 22 8.25 13.57 6.09
CA THR A 22 7.86 12.62 7.13
C THR A 22 9.00 11.66 7.47
N TRP A 23 8.92 11.03 8.63
CA TRP A 23 9.76 9.88 8.97
C TRP A 23 9.26 8.64 8.24
N ALA A 24 10.17 7.91 7.62
CA ALA A 24 9.95 6.64 6.93
C ALA A 24 10.37 5.50 7.86
N LEU A 25 9.41 4.70 8.34
CA LEU A 25 9.65 3.54 9.18
C LEU A 25 9.47 2.26 8.37
N PRO A 26 10.36 1.27 8.49
CA PRO A 26 10.16 -0.04 7.87
C PRO A 26 8.83 -0.66 8.27
N LEU A 27 8.12 -1.19 7.28
CA LEU A 27 6.92 -2.00 7.49
C LEU A 27 7.15 -3.40 6.91
N PRO A 28 6.92 -4.47 7.68
CA PRO A 28 6.95 -5.83 7.16
C PRO A 28 5.65 -6.11 6.39
N THR A 29 5.53 -5.64 5.15
CA THR A 29 4.37 -5.88 4.29
C THR A 29 4.69 -6.74 3.08
N LEU A 30 3.64 -7.26 2.43
CA LEU A 30 3.74 -8.02 1.18
C LEU A 30 3.91 -7.12 -0.05
N ASP A 31 3.64 -5.82 0.06
CA ASP A 31 3.62 -4.90 -1.10
C ASP A 31 4.92 -4.91 -1.91
N PRO A 32 6.12 -4.87 -1.29
CA PRO A 32 7.35 -4.96 -2.07
C PRO A 32 7.40 -6.22 -2.93
N GLN A 33 6.98 -7.37 -2.41
CA GLN A 33 7.01 -8.62 -3.15
C GLN A 33 6.08 -8.58 -4.36
N ILE A 34 4.88 -8.02 -4.20
CA ILE A 34 3.90 -7.85 -5.28
C ILE A 34 4.42 -6.87 -6.34
N VAL A 35 4.98 -5.73 -5.94
CA VAL A 35 5.56 -4.74 -6.87
C VAL A 35 6.74 -5.33 -7.64
N LEU A 36 7.61 -6.08 -6.97
CA LEU A 36 8.74 -6.75 -7.63
C LEU A 36 8.27 -7.83 -8.61
N ARG A 37 7.20 -8.57 -8.30
CA ARG A 37 6.60 -9.54 -9.22
C ARG A 37 6.14 -8.82 -10.50
N SER A 38 5.43 -7.71 -10.38
CA SER A 38 5.03 -6.87 -11.52
C SER A 38 6.24 -6.36 -12.30
N ALA A 39 7.28 -5.87 -11.62
CA ALA A 39 8.47 -5.31 -12.27
C ALA A 39 9.31 -6.36 -13.02
N ARG A 40 9.31 -7.62 -12.59
CA ARG A 40 9.97 -8.72 -13.31
C ARG A 40 9.24 -9.08 -14.61
N THR A 41 7.92 -8.89 -14.66
CA THR A 41 7.09 -9.21 -15.82
C THR A 41 7.00 -8.05 -16.81
N LEU A 42 6.79 -6.82 -16.33
CA LEU A 42 6.47 -5.67 -17.18
C LEU A 42 7.71 -4.87 -17.58
N GLU A 43 7.94 -4.68 -18.88
CA GLU A 43 9.09 -3.96 -19.45
C GLU A 43 9.17 -2.49 -19.01
N ARG A 44 8.02 -1.84 -18.80
CA ARG A 44 7.90 -0.43 -18.39
C ARG A 44 8.68 -0.05 -17.12
N TYR A 45 9.03 -1.01 -16.28
CA TYR A 45 9.83 -0.76 -15.06
C TYR A 45 11.33 -0.61 -15.33
N GLY A 46 11.78 -0.84 -16.56
CA GLY A 46 13.17 -0.66 -16.97
C GLY A 46 14.12 -1.78 -16.53
N PRO A 47 15.41 -1.70 -16.91
CA PRO A 47 16.38 -2.78 -16.71
C PRO A 47 16.90 -2.93 -15.27
N ASP A 48 16.89 -1.86 -14.48
CA ASP A 48 17.29 -1.86 -13.05
C ASP A 48 16.19 -1.16 -12.23
N PHE A 49 15.34 -1.96 -11.58
CA PHE A 49 14.22 -1.48 -10.80
C PHE A 49 14.40 -1.80 -9.31
N ARG A 50 14.20 -0.79 -8.47
CA ARG A 50 14.31 -0.89 -7.01
C ARG A 50 13.08 -0.30 -6.37
N TYR A 51 12.54 -1.00 -5.39
CA TYR A 51 11.36 -0.55 -4.68
C TYR A 51 11.56 -0.65 -3.16
N ARG A 52 11.07 0.36 -2.45
CA ARG A 52 11.04 0.42 -0.99
C ARG A 52 9.67 0.90 -0.55
N HIS A 53 9.18 0.34 0.55
CA HIS A 53 7.89 0.66 1.14
C HIS A 53 8.08 0.99 2.62
N TYR A 54 7.44 2.06 3.08
CA TYR A 54 7.61 2.56 4.44
C TYR A 54 6.29 3.11 4.97
N ALA A 55 6.09 3.01 6.29
CA ALA A 55 5.11 3.84 6.98
C ALA A 55 5.61 5.28 7.01
N ALA A 56 4.76 6.22 6.61
CA ALA A 56 5.01 7.65 6.77
C ALA A 56 4.43 8.14 8.09
N VAL A 57 5.27 8.62 9.00
CA VAL A 57 4.83 9.18 10.29
C VAL A 57 5.36 10.60 10.46
N ARG A 58 4.52 11.51 10.95
CA ARG A 58 4.91 12.93 11.15
C ARG A 58 5.84 13.09 12.34
N HIS A 59 5.58 12.36 13.43
CA HIS A 59 6.33 12.49 14.69
C HIS A 59 6.91 11.15 15.11
N LEU A 60 8.23 11.00 15.00
CA LEU A 60 8.93 9.76 15.34
C LEU A 60 8.68 9.28 16.79
N PRO A 61 8.67 10.15 17.83
CA PRO A 61 8.37 9.70 19.18
C PRO A 61 6.97 9.08 19.33
N VAL A 62 5.96 9.65 18.64
CA VAL A 62 4.59 9.12 18.64
C VAL A 62 4.55 7.75 17.96
N ALA A 63 5.28 7.58 16.86
CA ALA A 63 5.37 6.31 16.16
C ALA A 63 6.06 5.22 16.99
N LEU A 64 7.18 5.55 17.65
CA LEU A 64 7.89 4.64 18.55
C LEU A 64 7.01 4.26 19.76
N GLY A 65 6.29 5.21 20.33
CA GLY A 65 5.30 4.94 21.38
C GLY A 65 4.18 4.01 20.91
N GLY A 66 3.68 4.20 19.68
CA GLY A 66 2.69 3.32 19.07
C GLY A 66 3.19 1.89 18.86
N VAL A 67 4.42 1.71 18.36
CA VAL A 67 5.05 0.38 18.22
C VAL A 67 5.19 -0.30 19.58
N ALA A 68 5.64 0.43 20.60
CA ALA A 68 5.77 -0.10 21.97
C ALA A 68 4.40 -0.50 22.55
N ALA A 69 3.36 0.29 22.31
CA ALA A 69 2.00 -0.01 22.75
C ALA A 69 1.44 -1.27 22.08
N VAL A 70 1.59 -1.41 20.75
CA VAL A 70 1.14 -2.59 20.01
C VAL A 70 1.93 -3.84 20.45
N THR A 71 3.24 -3.72 20.64
CA THR A 71 4.08 -4.83 21.10
C THR A 71 3.67 -5.29 22.50
N THR A 72 3.48 -4.34 23.41
CA THR A 72 3.01 -4.61 24.77
C THR A 72 1.64 -5.25 24.77
N LEU A 73 0.69 -4.74 23.97
CA LEU A 73 -0.65 -5.30 23.85
C LEU A 73 -0.60 -6.74 23.28
N THR A 74 0.22 -6.97 22.26
CA THR A 74 0.38 -8.29 21.64
C THR A 74 0.94 -9.30 22.64
N ALA A 75 1.94 -8.89 23.43
CA ALA A 75 2.49 -9.72 24.50
C ALA A 75 1.44 -9.99 25.59
N ALA A 76 0.67 -8.97 26.00
CA ALA A 76 -0.39 -9.10 26.98
C ALA A 76 -1.50 -10.06 26.53
N VAL A 77 -1.87 -10.05 25.24
CA VAL A 77 -2.90 -10.95 24.68
C VAL A 77 -2.46 -12.41 24.63
N GLN A 78 -1.16 -12.71 24.77
CA GLN A 78 -0.71 -14.10 24.97
C GLN A 78 -1.15 -14.65 26.33
N LEU A 79 -1.51 -13.79 27.29
CA LEU A 79 -2.00 -14.20 28.59
C LEU A 79 -3.52 -14.51 28.51
N PRO A 80 -3.95 -15.75 28.85
CA PRO A 80 -5.36 -16.15 28.79
C PRO A 80 -6.37 -15.23 29.51
N PRO A 81 -6.10 -14.63 30.69
CA PRO A 81 -7.05 -13.72 31.33
C PRO A 81 -7.20 -12.40 30.57
N ALA A 82 -6.10 -11.81 30.11
CA ALA A 82 -6.12 -10.56 29.34
C ALA A 82 -6.81 -10.75 27.99
N ARG A 83 -6.51 -11.85 27.29
CA ARG A 83 -7.19 -12.22 26.03
C ARG A 83 -8.70 -12.36 26.21
N ARG A 84 -9.16 -13.05 27.25
CA ARG A 84 -10.59 -13.26 27.52
C ARG A 84 -11.30 -11.95 27.83
N TRP A 85 -10.67 -11.07 28.62
CA TRP A 85 -11.20 -9.74 28.91
C TRP A 85 -11.32 -8.87 27.65
N LEU A 86 -10.29 -8.85 26.80
CA LEU A 86 -10.30 -8.08 25.53
C LEU A 86 -11.30 -8.63 24.51
N SER A 87 -11.32 -9.95 24.30
CA SER A 87 -12.26 -10.58 23.36
C SER A 87 -13.72 -10.44 23.79
N GLY A 88 -14.02 -10.39 25.09
CA GLY A 88 -15.36 -10.09 25.60
C GLY A 88 -15.82 -8.66 25.34
N ARG A 89 -14.91 -7.72 25.06
CA ARG A 89 -15.22 -6.31 24.77
C ARG A 89 -15.36 -6.01 23.28
N ILE A 90 -14.73 -6.81 22.42
CA ILE A 90 -14.73 -6.63 20.97
C ILE A 90 -15.22 -7.93 20.35
N SER A 91 -16.53 -8.03 20.12
CA SER A 91 -17.10 -9.17 19.40
C SER A 91 -16.63 -9.14 17.94
N PRO A 92 -16.15 -10.28 17.40
CA PRO A 92 -15.90 -10.41 15.97
C PRO A 92 -17.14 -10.03 15.15
N GLY A 93 -16.95 -9.38 14.00
CA GLY A 93 -18.01 -9.08 13.03
C GLY A 93 -18.71 -7.72 13.16
N GLN A 94 -18.47 -6.94 14.21
CA GLN A 94 -19.13 -5.64 14.36
C GLN A 94 -18.56 -4.52 13.47
N GLY A 95 -17.29 -4.65 13.04
CA GLY A 95 -16.62 -3.64 12.24
C GLY A 95 -16.58 -2.24 12.89
N PRO A 96 -15.98 -1.25 12.21
CA PRO A 96 -16.08 0.16 12.60
C PRO A 96 -17.48 0.72 12.29
N SER A 97 -17.99 1.62 13.14
CA SER A 97 -19.26 2.31 12.87
C SER A 97 -19.19 3.14 11.58
N PRO A 98 -20.33 3.44 10.93
CA PRO A 98 -20.35 4.28 9.73
C PRO A 98 -19.64 5.63 9.91
N GLU A 99 -19.80 6.27 11.06
CA GLU A 99 -19.17 7.57 11.39
C GLU A 99 -17.66 7.45 11.59
N ARG A 100 -17.18 6.27 12.03
CA ARG A 100 -15.75 6.00 12.09
C ARG A 100 -15.19 5.82 10.68
N ARG A 101 -15.85 5.03 9.82
CA ARG A 101 -15.44 4.85 8.42
C ARG A 101 -15.43 6.15 7.64
N ALA A 102 -16.47 6.98 7.79
CA ALA A 102 -16.56 8.28 7.12
C ALA A 102 -15.44 9.27 7.50
N ARG A 103 -14.77 9.08 8.65
CA ARG A 103 -13.63 9.90 9.10
C ARG A 103 -12.27 9.25 8.82
N SER A 104 -12.26 7.98 8.42
CA SER A 104 -11.06 7.28 8.01
C SER A 104 -10.66 7.69 6.60
N TRP A 105 -9.36 7.67 6.34
CA TRP A 105 -8.79 7.95 5.03
C TRP A 105 -7.47 7.20 4.87
N PHE A 106 -7.00 7.07 3.63
CA PHE A 106 -5.65 6.60 3.34
C PHE A 106 -4.95 7.51 2.32
N SER A 107 -3.61 7.55 2.39
CA SER A 107 -2.76 8.16 1.37
C SER A 107 -1.49 7.32 1.23
N VAL A 108 -1.15 7.00 -0.01
CA VAL A 108 0.13 6.39 -0.39
C VAL A 108 0.82 7.36 -1.34
N ARG A 109 2.00 7.85 -0.94
CA ARG A 109 2.82 8.73 -1.76
C ARG A 109 3.99 7.95 -2.35
N PHE A 110 4.16 8.06 -3.67
CA PHE A 110 5.25 7.44 -4.40
C PHE A 110 6.22 8.52 -4.86
N VAL A 111 7.52 8.23 -4.70
CA VAL A 111 8.60 9.01 -5.29
C VAL A 111 9.34 8.10 -6.26
N GLY A 112 9.17 8.37 -7.55
CA GLY A 112 9.78 7.60 -8.63
C GLY A 112 10.93 8.36 -9.27
N GLU A 113 12.01 7.65 -9.57
CA GLU A 113 13.19 8.19 -10.26
C GLU A 113 13.56 7.28 -11.42
N GLY A 114 13.78 7.85 -12.61
CA GLY A 114 14.15 7.08 -13.79
C GLY A 114 14.30 7.95 -15.03
N GLY A 115 15.27 7.61 -15.89
CA GLY A 115 15.53 8.34 -17.13
C GLY A 115 15.85 9.81 -16.90
N GLY A 116 16.57 10.14 -15.82
CA GLY A 116 16.95 11.50 -15.45
C GLY A 116 15.83 12.34 -14.84
N ARG A 117 14.63 11.80 -14.62
CA ARG A 117 13.48 12.53 -14.07
C ARG A 117 13.06 11.99 -12.72
N ARG A 118 12.51 12.87 -11.89
CA ARG A 118 11.86 12.50 -10.62
C ARG A 118 10.38 12.90 -10.66
N VAL A 119 9.51 11.99 -10.26
CA VAL A 119 8.05 12.21 -10.20
C VAL A 119 7.54 11.87 -8.81
N ARG A 120 6.65 12.71 -8.28
CA ARG A 120 5.90 12.45 -7.05
C ARG A 120 4.44 12.24 -7.39
N THR A 121 3.88 11.11 -6.94
CA THR A 121 2.46 10.81 -7.10
C THR A 121 1.83 10.43 -5.78
N GLU A 122 0.51 10.53 -5.72
CA GLU A 122 -0.30 10.16 -4.56
C GLU A 122 -1.51 9.34 -5.00
N VAL A 123 -1.79 8.27 -4.25
CA VAL A 123 -3.05 7.53 -4.29
C VAL A 123 -3.76 7.71 -2.96
N ALA A 124 -5.00 8.18 -2.96
CA ALA A 124 -5.74 8.47 -1.74
C ALA A 124 -7.23 8.13 -1.86
N GLY A 125 -7.88 7.87 -0.72
CA GLY A 125 -9.30 7.56 -0.63
C GLY A 125 -9.81 7.58 0.81
N GLY A 126 -11.04 7.10 1.00
CA GLY A 126 -11.70 6.99 2.30
C GLY A 126 -11.20 5.83 3.16
N ASP A 127 -12.11 5.15 3.86
CA ASP A 127 -11.75 4.09 4.80
C ASP A 127 -10.99 2.92 4.12
N PRO A 128 -9.71 2.69 4.44
CA PRO A 128 -8.94 1.64 3.79
C PRO A 128 -9.32 0.23 4.24
N GLY A 129 -9.99 0.09 5.39
CA GLY A 129 -10.26 -1.22 5.98
C GLY A 129 -11.50 -1.90 5.43
N TYR A 130 -12.50 -1.12 5.01
CA TYR A 130 -13.80 -1.61 4.56
C TYR A 130 -14.17 -1.02 3.21
N ASP A 131 -14.48 0.27 3.16
CA ASP A 131 -15.16 0.86 1.99
C ASP A 131 -14.25 0.86 0.76
N GLU A 132 -13.00 1.32 0.90
CA GLU A 132 -12.05 1.37 -0.21
C GLU A 132 -11.52 0.00 -0.61
N THR A 133 -11.35 -0.92 0.35
CA THR A 133 -10.95 -2.30 0.04
C THR A 133 -12.05 -3.03 -0.73
N ALA A 134 -13.32 -2.90 -0.30
CA ALA A 134 -14.45 -3.48 -1.01
C ALA A 134 -14.58 -2.92 -2.43
N LYS A 135 -14.37 -1.61 -2.58
CA LYS A 135 -14.34 -0.94 -3.89
C LYS A 135 -13.21 -1.46 -4.78
N MET A 136 -11.98 -1.54 -4.27
CA MET A 136 -10.84 -2.07 -5.03
C MET A 136 -11.08 -3.52 -5.48
N PHE A 137 -11.69 -4.33 -4.62
CA PHE A 137 -12.06 -5.71 -4.95
C PHE A 137 -13.14 -5.77 -6.05
N ALA A 138 -14.23 -5.02 -5.88
CA ALA A 138 -15.33 -4.99 -6.86
C ALA A 138 -14.87 -4.47 -8.23
N GLU A 139 -14.11 -3.38 -8.28
CA GLU A 139 -13.60 -2.84 -9.54
C GLU A 139 -12.56 -3.76 -10.20
N SER A 140 -11.80 -4.52 -9.41
CA SER A 140 -10.91 -5.55 -9.97
C SER A 140 -11.71 -6.68 -10.63
N ALA A 141 -12.78 -7.14 -9.98
CA ALA A 141 -13.65 -8.18 -10.55
C ALA A 141 -14.36 -7.69 -11.82
N LEU A 142 -14.87 -6.46 -11.81
CA LEU A 142 -15.49 -5.86 -12.99
C LEU A 142 -14.48 -5.65 -14.12
N SER A 143 -13.24 -5.25 -13.81
CA SER A 143 -12.20 -5.09 -14.82
C SER A 143 -11.90 -6.42 -15.53
N LEU A 144 -11.68 -7.49 -14.75
CA LEU A 144 -11.43 -8.83 -15.29
C LEU A 144 -12.58 -9.37 -16.15
N ALA A 145 -13.82 -8.99 -15.86
CA ALA A 145 -14.99 -9.51 -16.56
C ALA A 145 -15.39 -8.69 -17.80
N LEU A 146 -15.11 -7.39 -17.82
CA LEU A 146 -15.75 -6.45 -18.75
C LEU A 146 -14.78 -5.60 -19.57
N ASP A 147 -13.52 -5.50 -19.19
CA ASP A 147 -12.55 -4.63 -19.88
C ASP A 147 -11.73 -5.43 -20.92
N ASP A 148 -11.17 -4.72 -21.89
CA ASP A 148 -10.17 -5.28 -22.80
C ASP A 148 -8.80 -5.31 -22.09
N LEU A 149 -8.30 -6.52 -21.85
CA LEU A 149 -7.14 -6.78 -20.99
C LEU A 149 -6.06 -7.58 -21.73
N PRO A 150 -4.78 -7.46 -21.35
CA PRO A 150 -3.71 -8.27 -21.91
C PRO A 150 -3.97 -9.77 -21.76
N ASP A 151 -3.67 -10.56 -22.80
CA ASP A 151 -3.76 -12.02 -22.72
C ASP A 151 -2.73 -12.56 -21.72
N THR A 152 -3.22 -13.05 -20.58
CA THR A 152 -2.40 -13.54 -19.49
C THR A 152 -3.16 -14.58 -18.67
N ALA A 153 -2.42 -15.53 -18.07
CA ALA A 153 -3.01 -16.63 -17.32
C ALA A 153 -2.17 -16.99 -16.08
N GLY A 154 -2.79 -17.73 -15.17
CA GLY A 154 -2.17 -18.18 -13.92
C GLY A 154 -2.21 -17.14 -12.81
N GLN A 155 -1.20 -17.14 -11.93
CA GLN A 155 -1.11 -16.21 -10.82
C GLN A 155 -0.41 -14.93 -11.27
N VAL A 156 -1.17 -13.87 -11.53
CA VAL A 156 -0.66 -12.59 -12.02
C VAL A 156 -1.00 -11.45 -11.06
N THR A 157 -0.23 -10.36 -11.10
CA THR A 157 -0.51 -9.18 -10.27
C THR A 157 -1.55 -8.30 -10.96
N THR A 158 -2.21 -7.43 -10.19
CA THR A 158 -3.16 -6.45 -10.74
C THR A 158 -2.54 -5.56 -11.81
N ALA A 159 -1.27 -5.20 -11.65
CA ALA A 159 -0.54 -4.40 -12.63
C ALA A 159 -0.31 -5.15 -13.96
N VAL A 160 -0.12 -6.48 -13.92
CA VAL A 160 0.07 -7.32 -15.11
C VAL A 160 -1.26 -7.63 -15.78
N ALA A 161 -2.28 -7.98 -15.00
CA ALA A 161 -3.57 -8.44 -15.51
C ALA A 161 -4.47 -7.30 -15.99
N MET A 162 -4.52 -6.18 -15.24
CA MET A 162 -5.50 -5.11 -15.47
C MET A 162 -4.85 -3.76 -15.74
N GLY A 163 -3.70 -3.49 -15.13
CA GLY A 163 -2.88 -2.31 -15.40
C GLY A 163 -3.69 -0.99 -15.38
N ASP A 164 -3.65 -0.26 -16.49
CA ASP A 164 -4.28 1.05 -16.61
C ASP A 164 -5.82 0.98 -16.68
N ALA A 165 -6.41 -0.16 -17.09
CA ALA A 165 -7.86 -0.36 -17.09
C ALA A 165 -8.42 -0.29 -15.66
N LEU A 166 -7.80 -1.03 -14.73
CA LEU A 166 -8.16 -0.95 -13.30
C LEU A 166 -7.93 0.46 -12.75
N VAL A 167 -6.84 1.15 -13.12
CA VAL A 167 -6.62 2.53 -12.67
C VAL A 167 -7.75 3.46 -13.14
N GLY A 168 -8.24 3.30 -14.37
CA GLY A 168 -9.38 4.03 -14.90
C GLY A 168 -10.65 3.80 -14.07
N ARG A 169 -10.96 2.54 -13.77
CA ARG A 169 -12.10 2.15 -12.92
C ARG A 169 -12.02 2.71 -11.52
N LEU A 170 -10.88 2.56 -10.85
CA LEU A 170 -10.71 3.06 -9.48
C LEU A 170 -10.84 4.59 -9.41
N ARG A 171 -10.37 5.32 -10.43
CA ARG A 171 -10.60 6.76 -10.56
C ARG A 171 -12.08 7.08 -10.71
N ALA A 172 -12.79 6.37 -11.58
CA ALA A 172 -14.23 6.56 -11.76
C ALA A 172 -15.03 6.24 -10.47
N ALA A 173 -14.57 5.28 -9.68
CA ALA A 173 -15.12 4.93 -8.38
C ALA A 173 -14.65 5.85 -7.22
N GLY A 174 -13.94 6.93 -7.52
CA GLY A 174 -13.59 7.99 -6.57
C GLY A 174 -12.28 7.81 -5.80
N ILE A 175 -11.42 6.85 -6.18
CA ILE A 175 -10.05 6.79 -5.65
C ILE A 175 -9.20 7.83 -6.39
N ALA A 176 -8.57 8.73 -5.63
CA ALA A 176 -7.76 9.78 -6.18
C ALA A 176 -6.39 9.25 -6.60
N PHE A 177 -6.00 9.49 -7.85
CA PHE A 177 -4.64 9.29 -8.35
C PHE A 177 -4.11 10.65 -8.84
N ARG A 178 -3.08 11.19 -8.20
CA ARG A 178 -2.58 12.54 -8.47
C ARG A 178 -1.09 12.52 -8.77
N THR A 179 -0.67 13.34 -9.72
CA THR A 179 0.75 13.70 -9.91
C THR A 179 0.99 15.03 -9.24
N MET A 180 1.85 15.06 -8.21
CA MET A 180 2.08 16.25 -7.38
C MET A 180 3.18 17.15 -7.96
N THR A 181 4.28 16.57 -8.43
CA THR A 181 5.42 17.33 -8.97
C THR A 181 6.23 16.45 -9.92
N THR A 182 6.77 17.05 -10.98
CA THR A 182 7.76 16.44 -11.86
C THR A 182 8.99 17.35 -11.88
N ASP A 183 10.08 16.90 -11.25
CA ASP A 183 11.36 17.62 -11.26
C ASP A 183 12.14 17.16 -12.51
N ARG A 184 12.70 18.12 -13.27
CA ARG A 184 13.59 17.90 -14.42
C ARG A 184 15.05 17.99 -14.00
#